data_AF-A0A8I0FBQ3-F1
#
_entry.id   AF-A0A8I0FBQ3-F1
#
_cell.length_a   1.000
_cell.length_b   1.000
_cell.length_c   1.000
_cell.angle_alpha   90.00
_cell.angle_beta   90.00
_cell.angle_gamma   90.00
#
_symmetry.space_group_name_H-M   'P 1'
#
loop_
_entity.id
_entity.type
_entity.pdbx_description
1 polymer ?
#
loop_
_entity_poly.entity_id
_entity_poly.type
_entity_poly.pdbx_seq_one_letter_code
_entity_poly.pdbx_strand_id
1 'polypeptide(L)'
;SLEIDLLSSEIYDNCMDVINISQLSLVKIELNKETRYVLKSSVDTKPLKKCIDNYLAKKPVSNDAMEDLISNPYYEKYKNEPDVREIINKAKIDNLITYHEQKEILDLVKNKRLNQALAENKIWYQKQIHDL
;
A
#
# COMPACT_ATOMS: atom_id res chain seq x y z
N SER A 1 12.77 -1.65 -10.09
CA SER A 1 13.23 -0.33 -9.62
C SER A 1 12.10 0.29 -8.83
N LEU A 2 12.35 0.84 -7.64
CA LEU A 2 11.39 1.76 -7.01
C LEU A 2 11.46 3.07 -7.81
N GLU A 3 10.37 3.45 -8.48
CA GLU A 3 10.23 4.80 -9.03
C GLU A 3 10.02 5.76 -7.84
N ILE A 4 10.91 6.74 -7.68
CA ILE A 4 10.91 7.72 -6.59
C ILE A 4 9.94 8.88 -6.86
N ASP A 5 9.42 8.98 -8.09
CA ASP A 5 8.64 10.12 -8.58
C ASP A 5 7.26 10.32 -7.91
N LEU A 6 6.92 9.53 -6.87
CA LEU A 6 5.64 9.62 -6.14
C LEU A 6 5.77 9.50 -4.61
N LEU A 7 6.92 9.85 -4.02
CA LEU A 7 6.96 10.07 -2.56
C LEU A 7 6.30 11.41 -2.25
N SER A 8 5.16 11.39 -1.55
CA SER A 8 4.54 12.63 -1.07
C SER A 8 5.55 13.43 -0.24
N SER A 9 5.42 14.77 -0.25
CA SER A 9 6.34 15.66 0.49
C SER A 9 6.48 15.24 1.96
N GLU A 10 5.41 14.75 2.58
CA GLU A 10 5.44 14.26 3.95
C GLU A 10 6.27 12.99 4.14
N ILE A 11 6.28 12.04 3.19
CA ILE A 11 7.14 10.85 3.29
C ILE A 11 8.60 11.27 3.12
N TYR A 12 8.86 12.21 2.21
CA TYR A 12 10.19 12.76 2.01
C TYR A 12 10.71 13.42 3.30
N ASP A 13 9.92 14.28 3.95
CA ASP A 13 10.30 14.95 5.18
C ASP A 13 10.52 13.97 6.35
N ASN A 14 9.66 12.96 6.48
CA ASN A 14 9.76 11.98 7.57
C ASN A 14 10.90 10.95 7.38
N CYS A 15 11.27 10.68 6.13
CA CYS A 15 12.35 9.75 5.80
C CYS A 15 13.62 10.47 5.34
N MET A 16 13.71 11.79 5.53
CA MET A 16 14.75 12.62 4.93
C MET A 16 16.16 12.17 5.32
N ASP A 17 16.40 11.75 6.57
CA ASP A 17 17.73 11.27 6.98
C ASP A 17 18.16 10.00 6.24
N VAL A 18 17.23 9.07 6.02
CA VAL A 18 17.46 7.83 5.28
C VAL A 18 17.56 8.09 3.78
N ILE A 19 16.78 9.04 3.29
CA ILE A 19 16.81 9.51 1.91
C ILE A 19 18.14 10.24 1.64
N ASN A 20 18.63 11.08 2.55
CA ASN A 20 19.89 11.83 2.42
C ASN A 20 21.10 10.89 2.41
N ILE A 21 21.08 9.82 3.20
CA ILE A 21 22.07 8.73 3.13
C ILE A 21 22.00 8.02 1.76
N SER A 22 20.82 7.95 1.15
CA SER A 22 20.59 7.37 -0.17
C SER A 22 20.83 8.35 -1.33
N GLN A 23 20.78 9.67 -1.11
CA GLN A 23 20.89 10.74 -2.11
C GLN A 23 22.32 10.87 -2.68
N LEU A 24 23.34 10.37 -1.98
CA LEU A 24 24.68 10.16 -2.54
C LEU A 24 24.72 9.12 -3.68
N SER A 25 23.58 8.49 -3.99
CA SER A 25 23.48 7.37 -4.92
C SER A 25 22.38 7.53 -5.98
N LEU A 26 21.83 8.72 -6.19
CA LEU A 26 20.94 8.97 -7.33
C LEU A 26 21.76 9.09 -8.63
N VAL A 27 21.34 8.38 -9.68
CA VAL A 27 21.86 8.51 -11.04
C VAL A 27 20.82 9.20 -11.88
N LYS A 28 21.25 10.23 -12.61
CA LYS A 28 20.46 10.82 -13.67
C LYS A 28 20.42 9.85 -14.86
N ILE A 29 19.22 9.47 -15.28
CA ILE A 29 19.00 8.67 -16.50
C ILE A 29 18.08 9.43 -17.44
N GLU A 30 18.22 9.19 -18.75
CA GLU A 30 17.22 9.60 -19.73
C GLU A 30 16.36 8.40 -20.11
N LEU A 31 15.05 8.56 -19.97
CA LEU A 31 14.08 7.53 -20.34
C LEU A 31 12.97 8.23 -21.13
N ASN A 32 12.74 7.81 -22.37
CA ASN A 32 11.73 8.39 -23.27
C ASN A 32 11.81 9.93 -23.43
N LYS A 33 13.03 10.48 -23.51
CA LYS A 33 13.29 11.94 -23.57
C LYS A 33 12.91 12.72 -22.30
N GLU A 34 12.60 12.03 -21.21
CA GLU A 34 12.44 12.62 -19.89
C GLU A 34 13.69 12.34 -19.04
N THR A 35 14.18 13.37 -18.36
CA THR A 35 15.18 13.19 -17.31
C THR A 35 14.48 12.56 -16.10
N ARG A 36 14.98 11.40 -15.67
CA ARG A 36 14.55 10.74 -14.42
C ARG A 36 15.74 10.56 -13.49
N TYR A 37 15.48 10.58 -12.19
CA TYR A 37 16.48 10.29 -11.16
C TYR A 37 16.13 8.94 -10.55
N VAL A 38 17.06 7.98 -10.63
CA VAL A 38 16.87 6.64 -10.05
C VAL A 38 17.97 6.35 -9.05
N LEU A 39 17.68 5.51 -8.05
CA LEU A 39 18.73 4.99 -7.17
C LEU A 39 19.67 4.08 -7.96
N LYS A 40 20.99 4.21 -7.71
CA LYS A 40 21.99 3.23 -8.14
C LYS A 40 21.52 1.85 -7.66
N SER A 41 21.70 0.85 -8.51
CA SER A 41 21.41 -0.55 -8.17
C SER A 41 22.17 -1.06 -6.94
N SER A 42 23.28 -0.41 -6.57
CA SER A 42 24.09 -0.74 -5.40
C SER A 42 23.56 -0.19 -4.07
N VAL A 43 22.46 0.59 -4.08
CA VAL A 43 21.89 1.16 -2.86
C VAL A 43 21.09 0.09 -2.11
N ASP A 44 21.39 -0.09 -0.84
CA ASP A 44 20.50 -0.84 0.04
C ASP A 44 19.24 -0.01 0.32
N THR A 45 18.12 -0.43 -0.27
CA THR A 45 16.82 0.23 -0.08
C THR A 45 16.07 -0.27 1.15
N LYS A 46 16.59 -1.25 1.90
CA LYS A 46 15.93 -1.78 3.11
C LYS A 46 15.68 -0.70 4.17
N PRO A 47 16.63 0.20 4.49
CA PRO A 47 16.39 1.26 5.46
C PRO A 47 15.27 2.21 5.01
N LEU A 48 15.25 2.58 3.72
CA LEU A 48 14.22 3.46 3.15
C LEU A 48 12.84 2.79 3.21
N LYS A 49 12.76 1.52 2.79
CA LYS A 49 11.52 0.74 2.87
C LYS A 49 11.00 0.68 4.30
N LYS A 50 11.88 0.36 5.26
CA LYS A 50 11.52 0.31 6.68
C LYS A 50 11.03 1.66 7.21
N CYS A 51 11.62 2.77 6.77
CA CYS A 51 11.16 4.10 7.15
C CYS A 51 9.74 4.38 6.64
N ILE A 52 9.50 4.10 5.35
CA ILE A 52 8.18 4.28 4.72
C ILE A 52 7.14 3.39 5.41
N ASP A 53 7.46 2.11 5.63
CA ASP A 53 6.57 1.16 6.32
C ASP A 53 6.22 1.65 7.74
N ASN A 54 7.21 2.14 8.50
CA ASN A 54 6.99 2.70 9.84
C ASN A 54 6.15 3.97 9.83
N TYR A 55 6.34 4.84 8.84
CA TYR A 55 5.56 6.06 8.68
C TYR A 55 4.10 5.72 8.37
N LEU A 56 3.86 4.82 7.42
CA LEU A 56 2.51 4.40 7.03
C LEU A 56 1.78 3.63 8.13
N ALA A 57 2.49 2.84 8.93
CA ALA A 57 1.94 2.12 10.08
C ALA A 57 1.49 3.02 11.24
N LYS A 58 1.85 4.31 11.22
CA LYS A 58 1.43 5.29 12.24
C LYS A 58 0.52 6.36 11.68
N LYS A 59 0.36 6.41 10.36
CA LYS A 59 -0.42 7.44 9.69
C LYS A 59 -1.88 7.00 9.58
N PRO A 60 -2.84 7.81 10.07
CA PRO A 60 -4.25 7.61 9.78
C PRO A 60 -4.48 7.56 8.27
N VAL A 61 -5.34 6.64 7.84
CA VAL A 61 -5.87 6.70 6.48
C VAL A 61 -6.76 7.94 6.33
N SER A 62 -6.78 8.54 5.14
CA SER A 62 -7.68 9.68 4.83
C SER A 62 -9.15 9.27 4.87
N ASN A 63 -10.04 10.23 5.12
CA ASN A 63 -11.50 10.02 5.08
C ASN A 63 -11.98 9.47 3.73
N ASP A 64 -11.50 10.02 2.60
CA ASP A 64 -11.91 9.58 1.26
C ASP A 64 -11.60 8.09 1.05
N ALA A 65 -10.38 7.66 1.38
CA ALA A 65 -9.97 6.26 1.31
C ALA A 65 -10.78 5.37 2.28
N MET A 66 -11.24 5.89 3.41
CA MET A 66 -12.15 5.18 4.30
C MET A 66 -13.55 5.03 3.67
N GLU A 67 -14.06 6.08 3.03
CA GLU A 67 -15.33 6.05 2.30
C GLU A 67 -15.28 5.06 1.12
N ASP A 68 -14.17 5.01 0.39
CA ASP A 68 -13.93 4.01 -0.67
C ASP A 68 -13.97 2.58 -0.12
N LEU A 69 -13.38 2.35 1.06
CA LEU A 69 -13.41 1.04 1.70
C LEU A 69 -14.83 0.66 2.11
N ILE A 70 -15.56 1.56 2.77
CA ILE A 70 -16.92 1.29 3.28
C ILE A 70 -17.94 1.14 2.15
N SER A 71 -17.76 1.87 1.05
CA SER A 71 -18.62 1.77 -0.14
C SER A 71 -18.34 0.52 -0.98
N ASN A 72 -17.24 -0.19 -0.74
CA ASN A 72 -16.92 -1.42 -1.45
C ASN A 72 -17.88 -2.56 -1.07
N PRO A 73 -18.68 -3.09 -2.02
CA PRO A 73 -19.68 -4.13 -1.73
C PRO A 73 -19.05 -5.45 -1.29
N TYR A 74 -17.80 -5.73 -1.68
CA TYR A 74 -17.09 -6.92 -1.24
C TYR A 74 -16.54 -6.75 0.17
N TYR A 75 -16.11 -5.55 0.56
CA TYR A 75 -15.79 -5.27 1.95
C TYR A 75 -17.02 -5.53 2.83
N GLU A 76 -18.18 -4.96 2.47
CA GLU A 76 -19.43 -5.17 3.20
C GLU A 76 -19.81 -6.66 3.34
N LYS A 77 -19.54 -7.47 2.32
CA LYS A 77 -19.76 -8.92 2.33
C LYS A 77 -18.82 -9.65 3.29
N TYR A 78 -17.55 -9.27 3.38
CA TYR A 78 -16.52 -10.01 4.11
C TYR A 78 -16.07 -9.35 5.43
N LYS A 79 -16.55 -8.16 5.79
CA LYS A 79 -16.11 -7.41 6.99
C LYS A 79 -16.27 -8.15 8.33
N ASN A 80 -17.17 -9.13 8.37
CA ASN A 80 -17.46 -9.93 9.57
C ASN A 80 -16.66 -11.24 9.62
N GLU A 81 -15.88 -11.54 8.58
CA GLU A 81 -14.98 -12.69 8.56
C GLU A 81 -13.91 -12.56 9.66
N PRO A 82 -13.47 -13.66 10.30
CA PRO A 82 -12.62 -13.60 11.48
C PRO A 82 -11.32 -12.79 11.30
N ASP A 83 -10.63 -12.99 10.18
CA ASP A 83 -9.38 -12.33 9.81
C ASP A 83 -9.56 -10.82 9.54
N VAL A 84 -10.60 -10.45 8.79
CA VAL A 84 -10.92 -9.03 8.53
C VAL A 84 -11.35 -8.33 9.82
N ARG A 85 -12.16 -9.02 10.64
CA ARG A 85 -12.67 -8.49 11.90
C ARG A 85 -11.58 -8.30 12.95
N GLU A 86 -10.55 -9.14 12.95
CA GLU A 86 -9.38 -9.00 13.82
C GLU A 86 -8.67 -7.66 13.57
N ILE A 87 -8.39 -7.34 12.31
CA ILE A 87 -7.74 -6.07 11.92
C ILE A 87 -8.62 -4.88 12.30
N ILE A 88 -9.93 -4.95 12.04
CA ILE A 88 -10.88 -3.90 12.43
C ILE A 88 -10.91 -3.71 13.95
N ASN A 89 -10.91 -4.78 14.73
CA ASN A 89 -10.93 -4.70 16.19
C ASN A 89 -9.64 -4.09 16.74
N LYS A 90 -8.48 -4.45 16.17
CA LYS A 90 -7.20 -3.83 16.52
C LYS A 90 -7.24 -2.33 16.26
N ALA A 91 -7.66 -1.92 15.06
CA ALA A 91 -7.79 -0.51 14.72
C ALA A 91 -8.79 0.24 15.62
N LYS A 92 -9.87 -0.42 16.09
CA LYS A 92 -10.79 0.16 17.09
C LYS A 92 -10.14 0.37 18.45
N ILE A 93 -9.30 -0.56 18.90
CA ILE A 93 -8.56 -0.43 20.16
C ILE A 93 -7.57 0.73 20.05
N ASP A 94 -6.90 0.85 18.91
CA ASP A 94 -5.94 1.91 18.63
C ASP A 94 -6.62 3.27 18.30
N ASN A 95 -7.95 3.27 18.18
CA ASN A 95 -8.79 4.39 17.73
C ASN A 95 -8.31 5.01 16.40
N LEU A 96 -7.78 4.16 15.52
CA LEU A 96 -7.06 4.55 14.32
C LEU A 96 -7.07 3.39 13.31
N ILE A 97 -7.49 3.65 12.07
CA ILE A 97 -7.18 2.77 10.94
C ILE A 97 -6.03 3.39 10.16
N THR A 98 -4.94 2.64 10.06
CA THR A 98 -3.75 3.06 9.32
C THR A 98 -3.82 2.65 7.87
N TYR A 99 -2.95 3.23 7.03
CA TYR A 99 -2.82 2.80 5.63
C TYR A 99 -2.50 1.30 5.49
N HIS A 100 -1.66 0.76 6.39
CA HIS A 100 -1.32 -0.66 6.37
C HIS A 100 -2.54 -1.54 6.64
N GLU A 101 -3.32 -1.23 7.66
CA GLU A 101 -4.52 -1.99 8.03
C GLU A 101 -5.60 -1.90 6.96
N GLN A 102 -5.79 -0.72 6.35
CA GLN A 102 -6.70 -0.57 5.22
C GLN A 102 -6.29 -1.47 4.05
N LYS A 103 -5.00 -1.46 3.68
CA LYS A 103 -4.47 -2.30 2.61
C LYS A 103 -4.63 -3.79 2.93
N GLU A 104 -4.35 -4.19 4.16
CA GLU A 104 -4.47 -5.58 4.60
C GLU A 104 -5.92 -6.07 4.52
N ILE A 105 -6.89 -5.24 4.92
CA ILE A 105 -8.32 -5.52 4.75
C ILE A 105 -8.67 -5.69 3.26
N LEU A 106 -8.21 -4.79 2.38
CA LEU A 106 -8.46 -4.88 0.94
C LEU A 106 -7.86 -6.16 0.33
N ASP A 107 -6.64 -6.53 0.71
CA ASP A 107 -5.97 -7.75 0.24
C ASP A 107 -6.71 -9.01 0.71
N LEU A 108 -7.21 -9.05 1.95
CA LEU A 108 -8.03 -10.17 2.44
C LEU A 108 -9.36 -10.27 1.69
N VAL A 109 -10.07 -9.15 1.51
CA VAL A 109 -11.32 -9.08 0.73
C VAL A 109 -11.10 -9.57 -0.70
N LYS A 110 -10.01 -9.14 -1.33
CA LYS A 110 -9.59 -9.52 -2.68
C LYS A 110 -9.33 -11.02 -2.78
N ASN A 111 -8.58 -11.59 -1.84
CA ASN A 111 -8.27 -13.02 -1.79
C ASN A 111 -9.52 -13.87 -1.57
N LYS A 112 -10.42 -13.47 -0.67
CA LYS A 112 -11.69 -14.17 -0.45
C LYS A 112 -12.58 -14.16 -1.68
N ARG A 113 -12.69 -13.01 -2.36
CA ARG A 113 -13.41 -12.90 -3.64
C ARG A 113 -12.83 -13.83 -4.70
N LEU A 114 -11.49 -13.86 -4.82
CA LEU A 114 -10.80 -14.74 -5.76
C LEU A 114 -11.08 -16.22 -5.45
N ASN A 115 -10.95 -16.63 -4.18
CA ASN A 115 -11.18 -18.01 -3.76
C ASN A 115 -12.63 -18.44 -4.01
N GLN A 116 -13.60 -17.55 -3.76
CA GLN A 116 -15.00 -17.80 -4.12
C GLN A 116 -15.19 -17.96 -5.63
N ALA A 117 -14.61 -17.07 -6.45
CA ALA A 117 -14.73 -17.17 -7.91
C ALA A 117 -14.10 -18.45 -8.46
N LEU A 118 -12.97 -18.89 -7.88
CA LEU A 118 -12.33 -20.17 -8.21
C LEU A 118 -13.22 -21.36 -7.83
N ALA A 119 -13.82 -21.36 -6.63
CA ALA A 119 -14.76 -22.39 -6.21
C ALA A 119 -16.01 -22.46 -7.11
N GLU A 120 -16.45 -21.32 -7.63
CA GLU A 120 -17.56 -21.22 -8.59
C GLU A 120 -17.13 -21.52 -10.04
N ASN A 121 -15.87 -21.91 -10.27
CA ASN A 121 -15.27 -22.20 -11.58
C ASN A 121 -15.33 -21.02 -12.58
N LYS A 122 -15.31 -19.79 -12.05
CA LYS A 122 -15.38 -18.55 -12.84
C LYS A 122 -13.97 -18.02 -13.13
N ILE A 123 -13.27 -18.67 -14.07
CA ILE A 123 -11.86 -18.41 -14.42
C ILE A 123 -11.61 -16.98 -14.97
N TRP A 124 -12.64 -16.31 -15.51
CA TRP A 124 -12.53 -14.97 -16.10
C TRP A 124 -12.34 -13.81 -15.08
N TYR A 125 -12.48 -14.06 -13.78
CA TYR A 125 -12.47 -13.00 -12.75
C TYR A 125 -11.08 -12.42 -12.42
N GLN A 126 -9.98 -13.11 -12.77
CA GLN A 126 -8.63 -12.62 -12.46
C GLN A 126 -8.36 -11.22 -13.03
N LYS A 127 -9.01 -10.85 -14.15
CA LYS A 127 -8.83 -9.55 -14.82
C LYS A 127 -9.59 -8.40 -14.14
N GLN A 128 -10.75 -8.64 -13.52
CA GLN A 128 -11.57 -7.61 -12.85
C GLN A 128 -11.19 -7.37 -11.39
N ILE A 129 -10.36 -8.24 -10.82
CA ILE A 129 -9.89 -8.11 -9.43
C ILE A 129 -8.65 -7.19 -9.36
N HIS A 130 -8.06 -6.85 -10.50
CA HIS A 130 -6.88 -5.98 -10.59
C HIS A 130 -7.21 -4.48 -10.48
N ASP A 131 -8.48 -4.11 -10.65
CA ASP A 131 -8.97 -2.71 -10.66
C ASP A 131 -9.54 -2.23 -9.30
N LEU A 132 -9.37 -3.04 -8.25
CA LEU A 132 -9.56 -2.69 -6.83
C LEU A 132 -8.18 -2.56 -6.16
#